data_AF-A0A839TNG5-F1
#
_entry.id   AF-A0A839TNG5-F1
#
_cell.length_a   1.000
_cell.length_b   1.000
_cell.length_c   1.000
_cell.angle_alpha   90.00
_cell.angle_beta   90.00
_cell.angle_gamma   90.00
#
_symmetry.space_group_name_H-M   'P 1'
#
loop_
_entity.id
_entity.type
_entity.pdbx_description
1 polymer ?
#
loop_
_entity_poly.entity_id
_entity_poly.type
_entity_poly.pdbx_seq_one_letter_code
_entity_poly.pdbx_strand_id
1 'polypeptide(L)'
;MITIDMERHLLLKDRQPFFYLADTVWNAFVRATPKEWETYLTYRRSQGYNVVRISAFGIYNDRSIGEDDLHPFEFTTKGKYDFAKVNEAYFDRAAEMAEAAVHHGFILDLTLFWLCYVKDTQSWPPDPDWVIPFERIEPLTHLLIDRFGRFDPIYCISGDTNFGSEDTIRYYMKAFKTVKGRVTNAVTTMHIAGNVPMLPEVFMKSELLDFVLYQSGHDRDNQQHAYTYALGFLGERPIINGEPCYEGMHFDDERGGHYAAPHVRRAMWSSLLAGAKAGFTYGAHGMWSWHREDERFLNGESLPGWETAMRFEGAWEAVSPNGCSSVITFTILNRHYHSFKMRHPTFVRQLQRMPVSS
;
A
#
# COMPACT_ATOMS: atom_id res chain seq x y z
N MET A 1 -8.53 15.26 9.86
CA MET A 1 -7.80 14.16 10.53
C MET A 1 -8.54 12.84 10.35
N ILE A 2 -7.83 11.72 10.21
CA ILE A 2 -8.43 10.38 10.15
C ILE A 2 -8.57 9.80 11.57
N THR A 3 -9.68 9.13 11.83
CA THR A 3 -9.94 8.38 13.07
C THR A 3 -10.64 7.05 12.76
N ILE A 4 -10.72 6.13 13.71
CA ILE A 4 -11.40 4.83 13.54
C ILE A 4 -12.76 4.81 14.22
N ASP A 5 -13.77 4.30 13.50
CA ASP A 5 -15.05 3.89 14.06
C ASP A 5 -15.03 2.36 14.24
N MET A 6 -14.74 1.92 15.46
CA MET A 6 -14.67 0.50 15.82
C MET A 6 -16.04 -0.16 15.89
N GLU A 7 -17.14 0.58 16.03
CA GLU A 7 -18.48 -0.04 16.02
C GLU A 7 -18.92 -0.35 14.59
N ARG A 8 -18.59 0.55 13.65
CA ARG A 8 -18.95 0.39 12.24
C ARG A 8 -17.87 -0.29 11.42
N HIS A 9 -16.67 -0.46 11.97
CA HIS A 9 -15.46 -0.95 11.30
C HIS A 9 -15.11 -0.10 10.08
N LEU A 10 -15.07 1.23 10.26
CA LEU A 10 -14.80 2.21 9.21
C LEU A 10 -13.67 3.16 9.61
N LEU A 11 -13.01 3.73 8.61
CA LEU A 11 -12.24 4.96 8.78
C LEU A 11 -13.22 6.14 8.74
N LEU A 12 -12.92 7.18 9.52
CA LEU A 12 -13.62 8.45 9.48
C LEU A 12 -12.64 9.56 9.11
N LYS A 13 -13.08 10.51 8.29
CA LYS A 13 -12.39 11.78 8.06
C LYS A 13 -13.30 12.89 8.54
N ASP A 14 -12.81 13.68 9.49
CA ASP A 14 -13.58 14.80 10.05
C ASP A 14 -14.97 14.35 10.55
N ARG A 15 -14.99 13.18 11.22
CA ARG A 15 -16.17 12.48 11.78
C ARG A 15 -17.17 11.93 10.77
N GLN A 16 -16.88 12.00 9.48
CA GLN A 16 -17.69 11.39 8.44
C GLN A 16 -17.07 10.09 7.93
N PRO A 17 -17.87 9.09 7.54
CA PRO A 17 -17.36 7.88 6.90
C PRO A 17 -16.40 8.18 5.75
N PHE A 18 -15.21 7.60 5.82
CA PHE A 18 -14.15 7.77 4.84
C PHE A 18 -13.83 6.42 4.20
N PHE A 19 -14.14 6.31 2.91
CA PHE A 19 -13.74 5.16 2.13
C PHE A 19 -12.30 5.38 1.65
N TYR A 20 -11.38 4.56 2.14
CA TYR A 20 -9.98 4.58 1.73
C TYR A 20 -9.88 4.07 0.29
N LEU A 21 -9.61 4.95 -0.66
CA LEU A 21 -9.39 4.60 -2.06
C LEU A 21 -8.00 5.08 -2.46
N ALA A 22 -7.06 4.14 -2.38
CA ALA A 22 -5.66 4.43 -2.58
C ALA A 22 -5.16 4.01 -3.95
N ASP A 23 -4.12 4.70 -4.41
CA ASP A 23 -3.27 4.26 -5.51
C ASP A 23 -1.85 3.95 -4.99
N THR A 24 -1.23 2.92 -5.54
CA THR A 24 0.13 2.50 -5.19
C THR A 24 1.16 3.26 -6.01
N VAL A 25 1.98 4.06 -5.32
CA VAL A 25 3.09 4.85 -5.90
C VAL A 25 4.35 4.74 -5.05
N TRP A 26 4.74 3.50 -4.72
CA TRP A 26 5.79 3.18 -3.75
C TRP A 26 7.06 4.00 -3.87
N ASN A 27 7.57 4.19 -5.09
CA ASN A 27 8.84 4.86 -5.36
C ASN A 27 8.72 6.35 -5.74
N ALA A 28 7.58 7.00 -5.45
CA ALA A 28 7.38 8.41 -5.77
C ALA A 28 8.51 9.29 -5.24
N PHE A 29 8.85 9.19 -3.95
CA PHE A 29 9.91 10.00 -3.34
C PHE A 29 11.32 9.72 -3.90
N VAL A 30 11.54 8.57 -4.54
CA VAL A 30 12.82 8.24 -5.16
C VAL A 30 12.91 8.86 -6.56
N ARG A 31 11.85 8.76 -7.36
CA ARG A 31 11.94 8.87 -8.83
C ARG A 31 11.10 9.97 -9.45
N ALA A 32 9.95 10.33 -8.86
CA ALA A 32 9.07 11.32 -9.47
C ALA A 32 9.71 12.71 -9.41
N THR A 33 9.74 13.41 -10.53
CA THR A 33 10.04 14.84 -10.51
C THR A 33 8.83 15.63 -9.98
N PRO A 34 9.01 16.86 -9.45
CA PRO A 34 7.88 17.68 -9.00
C PRO A 34 6.80 17.89 -10.05
N LYS A 35 7.18 18.03 -11.33
CA LYS A 35 6.23 18.21 -12.44
C LYS A 35 5.42 16.95 -12.75
N GLU A 36 6.08 15.80 -12.72
CA GLU A 36 5.41 14.51 -12.95
C GLU A 36 4.49 14.18 -11.78
N TRP A 37 4.92 14.47 -10.55
CA TRP A 37 4.11 14.33 -9.35
C TRP A 37 2.85 15.20 -9.43
N GLU A 38 2.98 16.47 -9.81
CA GLU A 38 1.83 17.36 -10.01
C GLU A 38 0.85 16.84 -11.08
N THR A 39 1.39 16.32 -12.19
CA THR A 39 0.60 15.71 -13.26
C THR A 39 -0.17 14.49 -12.74
N TYR A 40 0.51 13.63 -11.99
CA TYR A 40 -0.06 12.46 -11.36
C TYR A 40 -1.16 12.82 -10.37
N LEU A 41 -0.88 13.73 -9.43
CA LEU A 41 -1.82 14.14 -8.39
C LEU A 41 -3.10 14.71 -9.01
N THR A 42 -2.96 15.62 -9.98
CA THR A 42 -4.10 16.21 -10.68
C THR A 42 -4.94 15.13 -11.36
N TYR A 43 -4.30 14.24 -12.12
CA TYR A 43 -4.99 13.21 -12.88
C TYR A 43 -5.68 12.19 -11.96
N ARG A 44 -4.95 11.65 -10.98
CA ARG A 44 -5.44 10.65 -10.03
C ARG A 44 -6.54 11.21 -9.13
N ARG A 45 -6.47 12.51 -8.80
CA ARG A 45 -7.53 13.20 -8.07
C ARG A 45 -8.81 13.33 -8.89
N SER A 46 -8.69 13.64 -10.19
CA SER A 46 -9.82 13.69 -11.11
C SER A 46 -10.53 12.34 -11.25
N GLN A 47 -9.79 11.24 -11.05
CA GLN A 47 -10.35 9.89 -11.00
C GLN A 47 -11.11 9.61 -9.71
N GLY A 48 -10.91 10.38 -8.64
CA GLY A 48 -11.64 10.24 -7.36
C GLY A 48 -10.89 9.53 -6.25
N TYR A 49 -9.60 9.23 -6.45
CA TYR A 49 -8.73 8.70 -5.40
C TYR A 49 -8.49 9.74 -4.30
N ASN A 50 -8.25 9.26 -3.09
CA ASN A 50 -8.10 10.11 -1.90
C ASN A 50 -6.95 9.69 -0.98
N VAL A 51 -6.23 8.61 -1.30
CA VAL A 51 -5.03 8.19 -0.61
C VAL A 51 -3.92 7.88 -1.63
N VAL A 52 -2.68 8.19 -1.30
CA VAL A 52 -1.50 7.73 -2.03
C VAL A 52 -0.64 6.86 -1.10
N ARG A 53 -0.24 5.68 -1.57
CA ARG A 53 0.63 4.77 -0.83
C ARG A 53 2.08 4.93 -1.27
N ILE A 54 2.96 5.29 -0.36
CA ILE A 54 4.35 5.66 -0.66
C ILE A 54 5.29 5.03 0.38
N SER A 55 6.44 4.52 -0.06
CA SER A 55 7.51 4.09 0.83
C SER A 55 8.36 5.28 1.26
N ALA A 56 8.53 5.48 2.56
CA ALA A 56 9.25 6.61 3.13
C ALA A 56 10.74 6.64 2.75
N PHE A 57 11.33 5.48 2.48
CA PHE A 57 12.72 5.33 2.07
C PHE A 57 12.86 4.79 0.63
N GLY A 58 11.74 4.60 -0.09
CA GLY A 58 11.72 3.85 -1.34
C GLY A 58 11.90 2.35 -1.17
N ILE A 59 11.61 1.59 -2.23
CA ILE A 59 11.80 0.14 -2.34
C ILE A 59 13.02 -0.09 -3.23
N TYR A 60 14.18 -0.33 -2.61
CA TYR A 60 15.44 -0.48 -3.36
C TYR A 60 15.73 -1.90 -3.82
N ASN A 61 15.10 -2.90 -3.21
CA ASN A 61 15.22 -4.31 -3.59
C ASN A 61 14.33 -4.70 -4.77
N ASP A 62 13.36 -3.86 -5.16
CA ASP A 62 12.43 -4.14 -6.25
C ASP A 62 12.01 -2.82 -6.93
N ARG A 63 12.70 -2.45 -8.01
CA ARG A 63 12.55 -1.12 -8.64
C ARG A 63 13.07 -1.04 -10.07
N SER A 64 12.66 0.03 -10.74
CA SER A 64 13.33 0.58 -11.92
C SER A 64 14.70 1.16 -11.53
N ILE A 65 15.68 1.03 -12.43
CA ILE A 65 17.04 1.52 -12.25
C ILE A 65 17.23 2.77 -13.11
N GLY A 66 17.33 3.93 -12.46
CA GLY A 66 17.65 5.21 -13.10
C GLY A 66 18.95 5.81 -12.56
N GLU A 67 19.60 6.66 -13.35
CA GLU A 67 20.86 7.32 -12.96
C GLU A 67 20.64 8.44 -11.93
N ASP A 68 19.45 9.05 -11.92
CA ASP A 68 19.08 10.19 -11.06
C ASP A 68 18.32 9.78 -9.78
N ASP A 69 18.42 8.51 -9.37
CA ASP A 69 17.75 8.00 -8.18
C ASP A 69 18.24 8.71 -6.91
N LEU A 70 17.29 9.25 -6.15
CA LEU A 70 17.60 9.95 -4.92
C LEU A 70 17.56 8.99 -3.73
N HIS A 71 18.68 8.85 -3.04
CA HIS A 71 18.86 7.93 -1.92
C HIS A 71 18.56 8.61 -0.57
N PRO A 72 17.84 7.98 0.37
CA PRO A 72 17.53 8.54 1.69
C PRO A 72 18.73 8.65 2.63
N PHE A 73 19.82 7.93 2.37
CA PHE A 73 21.01 7.92 3.21
C PHE A 73 22.28 8.10 2.38
N GLU A 74 23.31 8.68 2.98
CA GLU A 74 24.65 8.71 2.37
C GLU A 74 25.24 7.29 2.30
N PHE A 75 26.17 7.09 1.37
CA PHE A 75 26.94 5.85 1.27
C PHE A 75 28.24 5.94 2.08
N THR A 76 28.54 4.87 2.82
CA THR A 76 29.87 4.61 3.37
C THR A 76 30.90 4.40 2.26
N THR A 77 32.18 4.44 2.61
CA THR A 77 33.28 4.12 1.67
C THR A 77 33.21 2.70 1.09
N LYS A 78 32.40 1.82 1.68
CA LYS A 78 32.15 0.45 1.21
C LYS A 78 30.91 0.34 0.32
N GLY A 79 30.27 1.45 -0.04
CA GLY A 79 29.08 1.48 -0.88
C GLY A 79 27.77 1.08 -0.18
N LYS A 80 27.76 1.02 1.15
CA LYS A 80 26.57 0.69 1.96
C LYS A 80 25.92 1.94 2.51
N TYR A 81 24.61 1.93 2.79
CA TYR A 81 23.99 3.04 3.51
C TYR A 81 24.60 3.25 4.89
N ASP A 82 24.99 4.49 5.16
CA ASP A 82 25.25 4.98 6.50
C ASP A 82 23.93 5.50 7.06
N PHE A 83 23.18 4.65 7.75
CA PHE A 83 21.91 5.05 8.34
C PHE A 83 22.05 6.22 9.33
N ALA A 84 23.26 6.58 9.78
CA ALA A 84 23.49 7.75 10.64
C ALA A 84 23.53 9.07 9.88
N LYS A 85 23.69 9.00 8.57
CA LYS A 85 23.81 10.16 7.69
C LYS A 85 22.64 10.19 6.73
N VAL A 86 21.63 10.93 7.14
CA VAL A 86 20.43 11.21 6.36
C VAL A 86 20.77 12.12 5.20
N ASN A 87 20.26 11.82 4.00
CA ASN A 87 20.32 12.73 2.88
C ASN A 87 19.20 13.77 3.00
N GLU A 88 19.53 14.98 3.47
CA GLU A 88 18.52 16.03 3.68
C GLU A 88 17.79 16.43 2.40
N ALA A 89 18.48 16.46 1.25
CA ALA A 89 17.85 16.79 -0.03
C ALA A 89 16.75 15.78 -0.41
N TYR A 90 16.90 14.50 -0.01
CA TYR A 90 15.85 13.51 -0.18
C TYR A 90 14.61 13.83 0.64
N PHE A 91 14.78 14.11 1.94
CA PHE A 91 13.65 14.35 2.84
C PHE A 91 13.00 15.71 2.62
N ASP A 92 13.75 16.72 2.21
CA ASP A 92 13.20 18.03 1.83
C ASP A 92 12.30 17.87 0.60
N ARG A 93 12.79 17.22 -0.46
CA ARG A 93 11.99 16.93 -1.65
C ARG A 93 10.77 16.07 -1.33
N ALA A 94 10.94 15.02 -0.52
CA ALA A 94 9.83 14.16 -0.11
C ALA A 94 8.78 14.93 0.70
N ALA A 95 9.18 15.87 1.56
CA ALA A 95 8.28 16.72 2.32
C ALA A 95 7.52 17.71 1.43
N GLU A 96 8.16 18.28 0.40
CA GLU A 96 7.49 19.11 -0.61
C GLU A 96 6.47 18.30 -1.41
N MET A 97 6.83 17.09 -1.82
CA MET A 97 5.91 16.18 -2.53
C MET A 97 4.73 15.76 -1.65
N ALA A 98 4.97 15.48 -0.37
CA ALA A 98 3.94 15.20 0.62
C ALA A 98 2.97 16.40 0.78
N GLU A 99 3.51 17.62 0.86
CA GLU A 99 2.71 18.84 0.91
C GLU A 99 1.84 19.02 -0.34
N ALA A 100 2.39 18.80 -1.53
CA ALA A 100 1.64 18.83 -2.78
C ALA A 100 0.49 17.81 -2.76
N ALA A 101 0.74 16.58 -2.30
CA ALA A 101 -0.31 15.55 -2.22
C ALA A 101 -1.47 15.97 -1.30
N VAL A 102 -1.14 16.52 -0.13
CA VAL A 102 -2.15 17.04 0.80
C VAL A 102 -2.91 18.23 0.21
N HIS A 103 -2.24 19.13 -0.51
CA HIS A 103 -2.88 20.25 -1.20
C HIS A 103 -3.92 19.77 -2.24
N HIS A 104 -3.61 18.71 -2.97
CA HIS A 104 -4.53 18.06 -3.90
C HIS A 104 -5.65 17.25 -3.22
N GLY A 105 -5.63 17.17 -1.89
CA GLY A 105 -6.66 16.53 -1.08
C GLY A 105 -6.45 15.03 -0.87
N PHE A 106 -5.21 14.54 -1.04
CA PHE A 106 -4.83 13.18 -0.67
C PHE A 106 -4.43 13.08 0.80
N ILE A 107 -4.64 11.90 1.36
CA ILE A 107 -3.99 11.45 2.59
C ILE A 107 -2.78 10.59 2.20
N LEU A 108 -1.69 10.73 2.95
CA LEU A 108 -0.52 9.89 2.79
C LEU A 108 -0.72 8.60 3.59
N ASP A 109 -0.64 7.45 2.94
CA ASP A 109 -0.35 6.16 3.58
C ASP A 109 1.15 5.92 3.46
N LEU A 110 1.88 6.26 4.52
CA LEU A 110 3.33 6.30 4.55
C LEU A 110 3.86 4.99 5.12
N THR A 111 4.42 4.14 4.25
CA THR A 111 5.10 2.92 4.66
C THR A 111 6.49 3.24 5.22
N LEU A 112 6.71 2.98 6.51
CA LEU A 112 7.93 3.39 7.20
C LEU A 112 9.11 2.48 6.86
N PHE A 113 8.94 1.16 7.02
CA PHE A 113 10.01 0.19 6.85
C PHE A 113 9.53 -0.94 5.93
N TRP A 114 9.93 -0.87 4.66
CA TRP A 114 9.79 -1.98 3.71
C TRP A 114 10.61 -3.18 4.15
N LEU A 115 10.24 -4.39 3.72
CA LEU A 115 10.86 -5.63 4.22
C LEU A 115 12.38 -5.66 4.08
N CYS A 116 12.96 -5.06 3.03
CA CYS A 116 14.40 -5.05 2.76
C CYS A 116 15.22 -4.30 3.82
N TYR A 117 14.58 -3.40 4.57
CA TYR A 117 15.23 -2.66 5.66
C TYR A 117 15.16 -3.37 7.01
N VAL A 118 14.47 -4.50 7.09
CA VAL A 118 14.19 -5.20 8.34
C VAL A 118 14.85 -6.56 8.34
N LYS A 119 15.40 -6.92 9.50
CA LYS A 119 16.12 -8.18 9.66
C LYS A 119 15.19 -9.39 9.48
N ASP A 120 15.74 -10.45 8.89
CA ASP A 120 15.14 -11.79 8.76
C ASP A 120 13.81 -11.80 7.98
N THR A 121 13.69 -10.93 6.98
CA THR A 121 12.58 -10.88 6.02
C THR A 121 12.93 -11.57 4.70
N GLN A 122 11.91 -11.90 3.89
CA GLN A 122 12.06 -12.54 2.58
C GLN A 122 12.37 -11.54 1.46
N SER A 123 13.33 -10.64 1.66
CA SER A 123 13.74 -9.68 0.61
C SER A 123 14.41 -10.40 -0.54
N TRP A 124 14.02 -10.05 -1.77
CA TRP A 124 14.70 -10.49 -2.98
C TRP A 124 15.20 -9.26 -3.78
N PRO A 125 16.48 -9.25 -4.20
CA PRO A 125 17.54 -10.10 -3.67
C PRO A 125 17.76 -9.81 -2.17
N PRO A 126 18.17 -10.81 -1.38
CA PRO A 126 18.54 -10.57 0.01
C PRO A 126 19.85 -9.81 0.03
N ASP A 127 19.85 -8.63 0.62
CA ASP A 127 21.07 -7.84 0.80
C ASP A 127 21.11 -7.27 2.22
N PRO A 128 21.97 -7.83 3.10
CA PRO A 128 22.06 -7.39 4.50
C PRO A 128 22.52 -5.94 4.64
N ASP A 129 23.06 -5.33 3.58
CA ASP A 129 23.56 -3.96 3.62
C ASP A 129 22.44 -2.91 3.59
N TRP A 130 21.21 -3.33 3.28
CA TRP A 130 20.01 -2.50 3.40
C TRP A 130 19.33 -2.65 4.75
N VAL A 131 19.70 -3.65 5.56
CA VAL A 131 19.06 -3.87 6.86
C VAL A 131 19.46 -2.76 7.82
N ILE A 132 18.47 -2.00 8.29
CA ILE A 132 18.66 -0.96 9.29
C ILE A 132 19.08 -1.62 10.61
N PRO A 133 20.12 -1.15 11.31
CA PRO A 133 20.44 -1.67 12.64
C PRO A 133 19.30 -1.41 13.63
N PHE A 134 18.99 -2.36 14.52
CA PHE A 134 17.84 -2.29 15.43
C PHE A 134 17.78 -1.02 16.29
N GLU A 135 18.94 -0.54 16.74
CA GLU A 135 19.09 0.71 17.50
C GLU A 135 18.66 1.94 16.71
N ARG A 136 18.70 1.88 15.36
CA ARG A 136 18.35 2.98 14.45
C ARG A 136 16.87 3.08 14.12
N ILE A 137 16.08 2.02 14.37
CA ILE A 137 14.63 2.03 14.10
C ILE A 137 13.92 3.20 14.80
N GLU A 138 14.20 3.46 16.07
CA GLU A 138 13.54 4.56 16.80
C GLU A 138 14.00 5.94 16.32
N PRO A 139 15.31 6.26 16.21
CA PRO A 139 15.76 7.53 15.64
C PRO A 139 15.23 7.79 14.22
N LEU A 140 15.18 6.77 13.36
CA LEU A 140 14.63 6.91 12.01
C LEU A 140 13.11 7.05 12.02
N THR A 141 12.40 6.40 12.95
CA THR A 141 10.97 6.65 13.14
C THR A 141 10.71 8.08 13.59
N HIS A 142 11.54 8.64 14.49
CA HIS A 142 11.47 10.05 14.86
C HIS A 142 11.71 10.99 13.67
N LEU A 143 12.71 10.72 12.83
CA LEU A 143 12.94 11.47 11.59
C LEU A 143 11.68 11.51 10.71
N LEU A 144 11.04 10.36 10.49
CA LEU A 144 9.83 10.27 9.66
C LEU A 144 8.66 11.04 10.29
N ILE A 145 8.48 10.98 11.61
CA ILE A 145 7.46 11.77 12.31
C ILE A 145 7.76 13.27 12.20
N ASP A 146 9.02 13.68 12.37
CA ASP A 146 9.42 15.09 12.34
C ASP A 146 9.29 15.68 10.92
N ARG A 147 9.53 14.88 9.88
CA ARG A 147 9.39 15.30 8.46
C ARG A 147 7.95 15.27 7.97
N PHE A 148 7.20 14.22 8.28
CA PHE A 148 5.89 13.96 7.67
C PHE A 148 4.70 14.12 8.62
N GLY A 149 4.92 14.17 9.93
CA GLY A 149 3.84 14.18 10.92
C GLY A 149 2.91 15.38 10.81
N ARG A 150 3.40 16.53 10.31
CA ARG A 150 2.59 17.73 10.04
C ARG A 150 1.48 17.52 8.99
N PHE A 151 1.54 16.43 8.24
CA PHE A 151 0.56 16.08 7.21
C PHE A 151 -0.51 15.09 7.70
N ASP A 152 -0.50 14.73 8.99
CA ASP A 152 -1.39 13.72 9.59
C ASP A 152 -1.47 12.41 8.76
N PRO A 153 -0.33 11.78 8.40
CA PRO A 153 -0.35 10.58 7.57
C PRO A 153 -0.95 9.39 8.33
N ILE A 154 -1.41 8.41 7.57
CA ILE A 154 -1.54 7.04 8.05
C ILE A 154 -0.14 6.44 8.09
N TYR A 155 0.28 5.95 9.26
CA TYR A 155 1.57 5.30 9.44
C TYR A 155 1.43 3.80 9.16
N CYS A 156 1.87 3.36 7.98
CA CYS A 156 1.96 1.94 7.66
C CYS A 156 3.34 1.42 8.07
N ILE A 157 3.38 0.52 9.05
CA ILE A 157 4.62 0.32 9.83
C ILE A 157 5.56 -0.68 9.16
N SER A 158 4.99 -1.61 8.42
CA SER A 158 5.69 -2.63 7.62
C SER A 158 5.36 -2.47 6.14
N GLY A 159 6.16 -3.09 5.27
CA GLY A 159 5.84 -3.28 3.86
C GLY A 159 6.16 -4.69 3.40
N ASP A 160 5.20 -5.37 2.75
CA ASP A 160 5.34 -6.68 2.12
C ASP A 160 6.06 -7.74 3.00
N THR A 161 5.74 -7.79 4.30
CA THR A 161 6.50 -8.62 5.25
C THR A 161 5.78 -9.92 5.62
N ASN A 162 6.56 -11.00 5.68
CA ASN A 162 6.13 -12.35 6.09
C ASN A 162 6.15 -12.62 7.62
N PHE A 163 6.76 -11.73 8.41
CA PHE A 163 6.90 -11.85 9.88
C PHE A 163 7.50 -13.19 10.35
N GLY A 164 8.48 -13.71 9.62
CA GLY A 164 9.03 -15.06 9.84
C GLY A 164 9.90 -15.26 11.08
N SER A 165 10.22 -14.20 11.85
CA SER A 165 11.12 -14.28 13.00
C SER A 165 10.72 -13.35 14.16
N GLU A 166 11.20 -13.67 15.37
CA GLU A 166 11.07 -12.80 16.54
C GLU A 166 11.78 -11.45 16.34
N ASP A 167 12.89 -11.43 15.59
CA ASP A 167 13.61 -10.19 15.29
C ASP A 167 12.79 -9.28 14.38
N THR A 168 12.17 -9.82 13.33
CA THR A 168 11.25 -9.05 12.47
C THR A 168 10.10 -8.45 13.29
N ILE A 169 9.49 -9.22 14.20
CA ILE A 169 8.45 -8.73 15.12
C ILE A 169 8.99 -7.61 16.01
N ARG A 170 10.17 -7.79 16.58
CA ARG A 170 10.81 -6.83 17.50
C ARG A 170 11.08 -5.50 16.82
N TYR A 171 11.55 -5.51 15.57
CA TYR A 171 11.78 -4.32 14.75
C TYR A 171 10.50 -3.51 14.56
N TYR A 172 9.45 -4.14 14.03
CA TYR A 172 8.20 -3.44 13.78
C TYR A 172 7.51 -2.99 15.06
N MET A 173 7.54 -3.79 16.13
CA MET A 173 6.98 -3.37 17.42
C MET A 173 7.69 -2.15 17.99
N LYS A 174 9.01 -2.01 17.78
CA LYS A 174 9.75 -0.79 18.17
C LYS A 174 9.23 0.43 17.41
N ALA A 175 9.12 0.35 16.08
CA ALA A 175 8.53 1.43 15.27
C ALA A 175 7.09 1.77 15.70
N PHE A 176 6.25 0.76 15.93
CA PHE A 176 4.86 0.90 16.38
C PHE A 176 4.75 1.71 17.68
N LYS A 177 5.54 1.31 18.70
CA LYS A 177 5.59 1.99 19.99
C LYS A 177 6.15 3.40 19.87
N THR A 178 7.17 3.61 19.03
CA THR A 178 7.73 4.95 18.80
C THR A 178 6.70 5.90 18.18
N VAL A 179 5.95 5.46 17.16
CA VAL A 179 4.89 6.28 16.54
C VAL A 179 3.82 6.65 17.55
N LYS A 180 3.21 5.65 18.21
CA LYS A 180 2.10 5.89 19.16
C LYS A 180 2.54 6.63 20.42
N GLY A 181 3.81 6.51 20.81
CA GLY A 181 4.40 7.23 21.94
C GLY A 181 4.64 8.72 21.65
N ARG A 182 4.95 9.08 20.40
CA ARG A 182 5.24 10.48 20.00
C ARG A 182 4.03 11.18 19.39
N VAL A 183 3.12 10.43 18.77
CA VAL A 183 1.90 10.94 18.13
C VAL A 183 0.70 10.16 18.68
N THR A 184 0.11 10.66 19.76
CA THR A 184 -0.95 9.96 20.51
C THR A 184 -2.14 9.56 19.66
N ASN A 185 -2.51 10.39 18.68
CA ASN A 185 -3.65 10.14 17.78
C ASN A 185 -3.22 9.59 16.39
N ALA A 186 -1.99 9.08 16.26
CA ALA A 186 -1.55 8.49 15.00
C ALA A 186 -2.48 7.34 14.59
N VAL A 187 -2.83 7.29 13.31
CA VAL A 187 -3.52 6.14 12.72
C VAL A 187 -2.46 5.21 12.15
N THR A 188 -2.42 3.97 12.62
CA THR A 188 -1.38 3.00 12.31
C THR A 188 -1.94 1.70 11.76
N THR A 189 -1.21 1.13 10.81
CA THR A 189 -1.50 -0.18 10.23
C THR A 189 -0.21 -0.94 9.91
N MET A 190 -0.34 -2.16 9.41
CA MET A 190 0.77 -3.00 8.96
C MET A 190 0.40 -3.63 7.63
N HIS A 191 1.31 -3.54 6.66
CA HIS A 191 1.17 -4.19 5.36
C HIS A 191 1.93 -5.52 5.36
N ILE A 192 1.22 -6.59 5.01
CA ILE A 192 1.71 -7.99 5.04
C ILE A 192 2.06 -8.48 3.64
N ALA A 193 2.90 -9.52 3.55
CA ALA A 193 3.21 -10.17 2.27
C ALA A 193 2.01 -10.94 1.70
N GLY A 194 1.94 -11.07 0.38
CA GLY A 194 0.79 -11.64 -0.33
C GLY A 194 0.47 -13.11 -0.05
N ASN A 195 1.43 -13.84 0.54
CA ASN A 195 1.28 -15.23 0.98
C ASN A 195 0.98 -15.35 2.49
N VAL A 196 0.79 -14.23 3.19
CA VAL A 196 0.52 -14.19 4.64
C VAL A 196 -0.98 -14.01 4.85
N PRO A 197 -1.69 -15.03 5.36
CA PRO A 197 -3.14 -14.94 5.55
C PRO A 197 -3.53 -14.13 6.80
N MET A 198 -2.62 -13.95 7.76
CA MET A 198 -2.89 -13.32 9.05
C MET A 198 -1.64 -12.63 9.61
N LEU A 199 -1.82 -11.49 10.28
CA LEU A 199 -0.78 -10.87 11.10
C LEU A 199 -0.46 -11.75 12.32
N PRO A 200 0.79 -11.71 12.84
CA PRO A 200 1.13 -12.31 14.13
C PRO A 200 0.19 -11.85 15.25
N GLU A 201 -0.13 -12.76 16.17
CA GLU A 201 -1.09 -12.54 17.25
C GLU A 201 -0.75 -11.30 18.11
N VAL A 202 0.55 -11.06 18.34
CA VAL A 202 1.04 -9.90 19.08
C VAL A 202 0.62 -8.56 18.46
N PHE A 203 0.50 -8.49 17.13
CA PHE A 203 0.03 -7.29 16.43
C PHE A 203 -1.50 -7.26 16.36
N MET A 204 -2.14 -8.40 16.05
CA MET A 204 -3.61 -8.48 15.99
C MET A 204 -4.30 -8.13 17.32
N LYS A 205 -3.66 -8.45 18.45
CA LYS A 205 -4.16 -8.12 19.80
C LYS A 205 -3.68 -6.76 20.30
N SER A 206 -2.84 -6.05 19.55
CA SER A 206 -2.29 -4.77 19.98
C SER A 206 -3.30 -3.64 19.78
N GLU A 207 -3.46 -2.78 20.78
CA GLU A 207 -4.18 -1.50 20.67
C GLU A 207 -3.45 -0.50 19.75
N LEU A 208 -2.18 -0.78 19.44
CA LEU A 208 -1.40 0.04 18.53
C LEU A 208 -1.79 -0.21 17.06
N LEU A 209 -2.59 -1.23 16.74
CA LEU A 209 -3.09 -1.51 15.38
C LEU A 209 -4.51 -0.95 15.22
N ASP A 210 -4.69 0.04 14.35
CA ASP A 210 -5.98 0.72 14.17
C ASP A 210 -6.88 0.05 13.11
N PHE A 211 -6.28 -0.43 12.02
CA PHE A 211 -7.00 -1.17 10.98
C PHE A 211 -6.12 -2.22 10.30
N VAL A 212 -6.76 -3.20 9.68
CA VAL A 212 -6.10 -4.29 8.95
C VAL A 212 -5.91 -3.90 7.49
N LEU A 213 -4.71 -4.16 6.98
CA LEU A 213 -4.33 -3.91 5.61
C LEU A 213 -3.60 -5.13 5.04
N TYR A 214 -4.32 -5.95 4.29
CA TYR A 214 -3.76 -7.19 3.75
C TYR A 214 -3.34 -7.04 2.28
N GLN A 215 -2.48 -7.93 1.83
CA GLN A 215 -2.11 -8.09 0.43
C GLN A 215 -2.74 -9.36 -0.12
N SER A 216 -3.36 -9.27 -1.30
CA SER A 216 -3.90 -10.45 -2.01
C SER A 216 -3.25 -10.71 -3.36
N GLY A 217 -2.49 -9.75 -3.90
CA GLY A 217 -1.67 -9.94 -5.09
C GLY A 217 -0.34 -10.65 -4.76
N HIS A 218 0.48 -11.01 -5.75
CA HIS A 218 0.22 -10.96 -7.21
C HIS A 218 0.12 -12.37 -7.82
N ASP A 219 -0.12 -13.39 -6.99
CA ASP A 219 -0.19 -14.79 -7.42
C ASP A 219 -1.49 -15.07 -8.21
N ARG A 220 -1.33 -15.51 -9.46
CA ARG A 220 -2.42 -15.79 -10.40
C ARG A 220 -3.30 -16.96 -9.95
N ASP A 221 -2.71 -18.00 -9.37
CA ASP A 221 -3.44 -19.18 -8.92
C ASP A 221 -4.12 -18.95 -7.56
N ASN A 222 -3.77 -17.86 -6.88
CA ASN A 222 -4.29 -17.50 -5.57
C ASN A 222 -5.13 -16.21 -5.52
N GLN A 223 -5.75 -15.83 -6.64
CA GLN A 223 -6.62 -14.64 -6.72
C GLN A 223 -7.82 -14.66 -5.74
N GLN A 224 -8.19 -15.84 -5.22
CA GLN A 224 -9.17 -15.98 -4.14
C GLN A 224 -8.74 -15.31 -2.83
N HIS A 225 -7.44 -15.00 -2.63
CA HIS A 225 -6.94 -14.29 -1.45
C HIS A 225 -7.66 -12.96 -1.24
N ALA A 226 -8.07 -12.28 -2.31
CA ALA A 226 -8.85 -11.05 -2.24
C ALA A 226 -10.15 -11.23 -1.45
N TYR A 227 -10.72 -12.43 -1.44
CA TYR A 227 -11.91 -12.81 -0.65
C TYR A 227 -11.55 -13.50 0.66
N THR A 228 -10.69 -14.51 0.62
CA THR A 228 -10.42 -15.38 1.78
C THR A 228 -9.70 -14.66 2.90
N TYR A 229 -8.78 -13.73 2.58
CA TYR A 229 -8.07 -12.97 3.60
C TYR A 229 -9.01 -11.96 4.27
N ALA A 230 -9.84 -11.26 3.51
CA ALA A 230 -10.88 -10.40 4.07
C ALA A 230 -11.81 -11.14 5.04
N LEU A 231 -12.17 -12.40 4.74
CA LEU A 231 -12.93 -13.24 5.67
C LEU A 231 -12.12 -13.60 6.93
N GLY A 232 -10.85 -13.96 6.76
CA GLY A 232 -9.96 -14.33 7.87
C GLY A 232 -9.75 -13.18 8.86
N PHE A 233 -9.75 -11.94 8.37
CA PHE A 233 -9.58 -10.74 9.17
C PHE A 233 -10.88 -10.16 9.75
N LEU A 234 -12.04 -10.78 9.51
CA LEU A 234 -13.29 -10.33 10.11
C LEU A 234 -13.15 -10.25 11.64
N GLY A 235 -13.48 -9.09 12.20
CA GLY A 235 -13.32 -8.81 13.62
C GLY A 235 -13.70 -7.35 13.91
N GLU A 236 -13.08 -6.78 14.93
CA GLU A 236 -13.41 -5.45 15.48
C GLU A 236 -12.79 -4.28 14.70
N ARG A 237 -11.88 -4.56 13.76
CA ARG A 237 -11.12 -3.51 13.06
C ARG A 237 -11.63 -3.31 11.63
N PRO A 238 -11.55 -2.09 11.08
CA PRO A 238 -11.70 -1.88 9.65
C PRO A 238 -10.70 -2.73 8.87
N ILE A 239 -11.11 -3.20 7.69
CA ILE A 239 -10.30 -4.07 6.83
C ILE A 239 -10.22 -3.42 5.45
N ILE A 240 -9.02 -3.38 4.89
CA ILE A 240 -8.70 -2.82 3.58
C ILE A 240 -7.84 -3.84 2.82
N ASN A 241 -8.17 -4.08 1.55
CA ASN A 241 -7.23 -4.75 0.65
C ASN A 241 -6.20 -3.71 0.18
N GLY A 242 -4.99 -3.80 0.72
CA GLY A 242 -3.92 -2.83 0.56
C GLY A 242 -3.06 -3.04 -0.67
N GLU A 243 -3.10 -4.22 -1.26
CA GLU A 243 -2.32 -4.58 -2.45
C GLU A 243 -2.96 -5.80 -3.14
N PRO A 244 -3.89 -5.57 -4.09
CA PRO A 244 -4.42 -6.61 -4.97
C PRO A 244 -3.44 -6.88 -6.11
N CYS A 245 -3.84 -7.70 -7.09
CA CYS A 245 -3.11 -7.78 -8.34
C CYS A 245 -3.00 -6.40 -9.02
N TYR A 246 -1.81 -6.06 -9.52
CA TYR A 246 -1.58 -4.81 -10.23
C TYR A 246 -1.86 -4.92 -11.72
N GLU A 247 -2.59 -3.96 -12.27
CA GLU A 247 -2.91 -3.93 -13.70
C GLU A 247 -1.64 -3.82 -14.55
N GLY A 248 -1.55 -4.60 -15.63
CA GLY A 248 -0.37 -4.69 -16.49
C GLY A 248 0.76 -5.57 -15.93
N MET A 249 0.71 -6.00 -14.67
CA MET A 249 1.75 -6.85 -14.10
C MET A 249 1.68 -8.24 -14.72
N HIS A 250 2.84 -8.77 -15.08
CA HIS A 250 2.97 -10.11 -15.63
C HIS A 250 2.52 -11.16 -14.62
N PHE A 251 1.96 -12.26 -15.12
CA PHE A 251 1.87 -13.46 -14.29
C PHE A 251 3.26 -14.04 -14.11
N ASP A 252 3.66 -14.29 -12.87
CA ASP A 252 4.91 -14.95 -12.52
C ASP A 252 4.82 -16.47 -12.76
N ASP A 253 4.48 -16.85 -14.00
CA ASP A 253 4.36 -18.25 -14.44
C ASP A 253 4.62 -18.43 -15.94
N GLU A 254 4.92 -19.68 -16.33
CA GLU A 254 5.27 -20.04 -17.72
C GLU A 254 4.13 -19.83 -18.73
N ARG A 255 2.89 -19.66 -18.26
CA ARG A 255 1.72 -19.50 -19.15
C ARG A 255 1.67 -18.09 -19.74
N GLY A 256 2.38 -17.13 -19.15
CA GLY A 256 2.46 -15.75 -19.59
C GLY A 256 1.12 -15.01 -19.55
N GLY A 257 1.17 -13.73 -19.89
CA GLY A 257 0.03 -12.81 -19.82
C GLY A 257 0.14 -11.82 -18.66
N HIS A 258 -0.88 -10.97 -18.54
CA HIS A 258 -0.88 -9.87 -17.58
C HIS A 258 -2.23 -9.74 -16.88
N TYR A 259 -2.19 -9.19 -15.68
CA TYR A 259 -3.39 -8.63 -15.06
C TYR A 259 -3.93 -7.47 -15.88
N ALA A 260 -5.25 -7.34 -15.90
CA ALA A 260 -5.99 -6.35 -16.67
C ALA A 260 -7.12 -5.81 -15.81
N ALA A 261 -7.77 -4.73 -16.23
CA ALA A 261 -8.88 -4.11 -15.51
C ALA A 261 -9.90 -5.13 -14.92
N PRO A 262 -10.37 -6.19 -15.64
CA PRO A 262 -11.29 -7.17 -15.07
C PRO A 262 -10.75 -7.94 -13.86
N HIS A 263 -9.44 -8.20 -13.82
CA HIS A 263 -8.79 -8.88 -12.71
C HIS A 263 -8.80 -8.01 -11.44
N VAL A 264 -8.46 -6.73 -11.60
CA VAL A 264 -8.47 -5.75 -10.50
C VAL A 264 -9.90 -5.51 -9.99
N ARG A 265 -10.87 -5.37 -10.90
CA ARG A 265 -12.30 -5.27 -10.54
C ARG A 265 -12.77 -6.48 -9.73
N ARG A 266 -12.38 -7.68 -10.14
CA ARG A 266 -12.71 -8.91 -9.42
C ARG A 266 -12.10 -8.91 -8.02
N ALA A 267 -10.84 -8.51 -7.87
CA ALA A 267 -10.20 -8.41 -6.57
C ALA A 267 -10.93 -7.40 -5.67
N MET A 268 -11.20 -6.19 -6.17
CA MET A 268 -11.95 -5.15 -5.47
C MET A 268 -13.29 -5.66 -4.94
N TRP A 269 -14.14 -6.18 -5.82
CA TRP A 269 -15.46 -6.64 -5.40
C TRP A 269 -15.40 -7.84 -4.46
N SER A 270 -14.48 -8.76 -4.69
CA SER A 270 -14.28 -9.92 -3.81
C SER A 270 -13.92 -9.48 -2.39
N SER A 271 -13.05 -8.48 -2.26
CA SER A 271 -12.66 -7.90 -0.97
C SER A 271 -13.79 -7.16 -0.28
N LEU A 272 -14.45 -6.24 -0.99
CA LEU A 272 -15.53 -5.43 -0.44
C LEU A 272 -16.71 -6.30 0.03
N LEU A 273 -17.11 -7.29 -0.77
CA LEU A 273 -18.21 -8.19 -0.43
C LEU A 273 -17.86 -9.18 0.69
N ALA A 274 -16.58 -9.55 0.84
CA ALA A 274 -16.11 -10.38 1.94
C ALA A 274 -16.10 -9.63 3.29
N GLY A 275 -15.94 -8.32 3.29
CA GLY A 275 -15.94 -7.50 4.51
C GLY A 275 -14.82 -6.48 4.60
N ALA A 276 -13.93 -6.38 3.62
CA ALA A 276 -12.93 -5.32 3.50
C ALA A 276 -13.56 -3.97 3.08
N LYS A 277 -14.67 -3.60 3.73
CA LYS A 277 -15.54 -2.48 3.33
C LYS A 277 -14.97 -1.10 3.65
N ALA A 278 -13.85 -1.02 4.37
CA ALA A 278 -13.26 0.25 4.77
C ALA A 278 -12.46 0.88 3.63
N GLY A 279 -12.06 0.10 2.62
CA GLY A 279 -11.31 0.62 1.49
C GLY A 279 -10.74 -0.42 0.55
N PHE A 280 -10.11 0.07 -0.50
CA PHE A 280 -9.38 -0.70 -1.50
C PHE A 280 -8.21 0.12 -2.04
N THR A 281 -7.12 -0.57 -2.40
CA THR A 281 -5.96 0.03 -3.07
C THR A 281 -5.88 -0.49 -4.49
N TYR A 282 -5.77 0.41 -5.46
CA TYR A 282 -5.41 0.09 -6.83
C TYR A 282 -3.88 0.15 -6.99
N GLY A 283 -3.34 -0.64 -7.91
CA GLY A 283 -1.99 -0.42 -8.40
C GLY A 283 -1.84 -0.88 -9.83
N ALA A 284 -0.83 -0.31 -10.49
CA ALA A 284 -0.50 -0.58 -11.89
C ALA A 284 1.00 -0.83 -12.03
N HIS A 285 1.35 -1.84 -12.80
CA HIS A 285 2.72 -2.13 -13.21
C HIS A 285 3.28 -0.94 -13.98
N GLY A 286 4.51 -0.52 -13.66
CA GLY A 286 5.11 0.72 -14.16
C GLY A 286 4.83 1.95 -13.30
N MET A 287 3.61 2.10 -12.74
CA MET A 287 3.26 3.24 -11.89
C MET A 287 3.90 3.14 -10.50
N TRP A 288 3.75 1.99 -9.83
CA TRP A 288 4.23 1.82 -8.44
C TRP A 288 5.75 2.08 -8.32
N SER A 289 6.49 1.71 -9.36
CA SER A 289 7.94 1.84 -9.46
C SER A 289 8.40 3.09 -10.19
N TRP A 290 7.49 3.94 -10.70
CA TRP A 290 7.82 5.11 -11.54
C TRP A 290 8.76 4.76 -12.69
N HIS A 291 8.41 3.72 -13.43
CA HIS A 291 9.18 3.20 -14.55
C HIS A 291 9.17 4.14 -15.74
N ARG A 292 10.31 4.25 -16.43
CA ARG A 292 10.44 4.93 -17.72
C ARG A 292 10.80 3.89 -18.78
N GLU A 293 10.23 4.01 -19.97
CA GLU A 293 10.33 2.99 -21.02
C GLU A 293 11.77 2.74 -21.51
N ASP A 294 12.68 3.70 -21.30
CA ASP A 294 14.10 3.61 -21.63
C ASP A 294 14.96 3.02 -20.51
N GLU A 295 14.37 2.68 -19.37
CA GLU A 295 15.07 2.13 -18.21
C GLU A 295 14.87 0.63 -18.07
N ARG A 296 15.78 0.00 -17.33
CA ARG A 296 15.64 -1.40 -16.94
C ARG A 296 14.99 -1.52 -15.57
N PHE A 297 14.17 -2.55 -15.40
CA PHE A 297 13.74 -2.99 -14.08
C PHE A 297 14.76 -3.97 -13.49
N LEU A 298 14.93 -3.99 -12.16
CA LEU A 298 16.04 -4.69 -11.49
C LEU A 298 16.11 -6.18 -11.82
N ASN A 299 14.97 -6.86 -11.89
CA ASN A 299 14.90 -8.29 -12.22
C ASN A 299 14.86 -8.58 -13.73
N GLY A 300 14.93 -7.55 -14.59
CA GLY A 300 14.89 -7.66 -16.04
C GLY A 300 13.49 -7.67 -16.67
N GLU A 301 12.43 -7.53 -15.88
CA GLU A 301 11.06 -7.39 -16.40
C GLU A 301 10.89 -6.14 -17.28
N SER A 302 10.04 -6.26 -18.29
CA SER A 302 9.61 -5.15 -19.14
C SER A 302 8.37 -4.50 -18.55
N LEU A 303 8.44 -3.23 -18.19
CA LEU A 303 7.30 -2.50 -17.61
C LEU A 303 6.79 -1.45 -18.61
N PRO A 304 5.50 -1.10 -18.58
CA PRO A 304 5.03 0.11 -19.25
C PRO A 304 5.60 1.35 -18.54
N GLY A 305 5.82 2.45 -19.27
CA GLY A 305 6.13 3.73 -18.66
C GLY A 305 5.04 4.19 -17.69
N TRP A 306 5.41 4.94 -16.65
CA TRP A 306 4.47 5.42 -15.63
C TRP A 306 3.34 6.25 -16.25
N GLU A 307 3.59 7.01 -17.31
CA GLU A 307 2.56 7.75 -18.05
C GLU A 307 1.49 6.83 -18.62
N THR A 308 1.91 5.72 -19.22
CA THR A 308 1.02 4.71 -19.79
C THR A 308 0.25 4.01 -18.67
N ALA A 309 0.97 3.54 -17.64
CA ALA A 309 0.41 2.84 -16.48
C ALA A 309 -0.63 3.68 -15.71
N MET A 310 -0.41 5.00 -15.59
CA MET A 310 -1.35 5.93 -14.96
C MET A 310 -2.72 5.91 -15.62
N ARG A 311 -2.76 5.64 -16.92
CA ARG A 311 -3.95 5.76 -17.77
C ARG A 311 -4.65 4.42 -18.02
N PHE A 312 -4.20 3.35 -17.39
CA PHE A 312 -4.88 2.07 -17.46
C PHE A 312 -6.34 2.17 -16.99
N GLU A 313 -7.21 1.38 -17.63
CA GLU A 313 -8.66 1.52 -17.50
C GLU A 313 -9.15 1.14 -16.09
N GLY A 314 -8.52 0.14 -15.46
CA GLY A 314 -8.92 -0.32 -14.13
C GLY A 314 -8.84 0.76 -13.06
N ALA A 315 -8.01 1.79 -13.27
CA ALA A 315 -7.94 2.95 -12.39
C ALA A 315 -9.29 3.70 -12.29
N TRP A 316 -10.00 3.87 -13.40
CA TRP A 316 -11.32 4.53 -13.45
C TRP A 316 -12.42 3.65 -12.86
N GLU A 317 -12.33 2.34 -13.08
CA GLU A 317 -13.34 1.39 -12.64
C GLU A 317 -13.29 1.12 -11.13
N ALA A 318 -12.11 1.25 -10.52
CA ALA A 318 -11.96 1.16 -9.07
C ALA A 318 -12.74 2.26 -8.32
N VAL A 319 -13.09 3.36 -9.01
CA VAL A 319 -13.87 4.47 -8.43
C VAL A 319 -15.35 4.36 -8.78
N SER A 320 -15.70 3.79 -9.93
CA SER A 320 -17.09 3.70 -10.38
C SER A 320 -17.39 2.32 -10.94
N PRO A 321 -17.72 1.35 -10.09
CA PRO A 321 -17.83 -0.03 -10.54
C PRO A 321 -18.97 -0.36 -11.52
N ASN A 322 -19.75 0.62 -12.01
CA ASN A 322 -20.80 0.52 -13.05
C ASN A 322 -21.38 1.90 -13.43
N GLY A 323 -20.64 3.01 -13.31
CA GLY A 323 -21.25 4.36 -13.36
C GLY A 323 -21.98 4.77 -12.06
N CYS A 324 -22.03 3.90 -11.05
CA CYS A 324 -22.33 4.27 -9.68
C CYS A 324 -21.01 4.59 -8.97
N SER A 325 -20.85 5.84 -8.54
CA SER A 325 -19.74 6.28 -7.69
C SER A 325 -19.51 5.29 -6.54
N SER A 326 -18.24 5.01 -6.21
CA SER A 326 -17.79 4.24 -5.04
C SER A 326 -18.46 4.72 -3.75
N VAL A 327 -18.87 5.98 -3.68
CA VAL A 327 -19.67 6.58 -2.60
C VAL A 327 -21.07 5.97 -2.51
N ILE A 328 -21.72 5.66 -3.64
CA ILE A 328 -23.04 5.01 -3.70
C ILE A 328 -22.90 3.54 -3.28
N THR A 329 -21.90 2.83 -3.79
CA THR A 329 -21.59 1.45 -3.39
C THR A 329 -21.26 1.36 -1.90
N PHE A 330 -20.46 2.28 -1.37
CA PHE A 330 -20.12 2.36 0.05
C PHE A 330 -21.34 2.67 0.93
N THR A 331 -22.25 3.56 0.48
CA THR A 331 -23.50 3.85 1.18
C THR A 331 -24.44 2.65 1.21
N ILE A 332 -24.55 1.92 0.08
CA ILE A 332 -25.39 0.72 -0.04
C ILE A 332 -24.81 -0.44 0.78
N LEU A 333 -23.50 -0.70 0.68
CA LEU A 333 -22.82 -1.71 1.49
C LEU A 333 -22.96 -1.39 2.97
N ASN A 334 -22.73 -0.15 3.41
CA ASN A 334 -22.89 0.19 4.83
C ASN A 334 -24.33 0.09 5.35
N ARG A 335 -25.35 0.41 4.53
CA ARG A 335 -26.76 0.29 4.95
C ARG A 335 -27.29 -1.15 4.91
N HIS A 336 -26.74 -2.00 4.04
CA HIS A 336 -27.30 -3.32 3.76
C HIS A 336 -26.35 -4.50 3.96
N TYR A 337 -25.14 -4.32 4.50
CA TYR A 337 -24.15 -5.39 4.69
C TYR A 337 -24.74 -6.61 5.43
N HIS A 338 -25.51 -6.38 6.50
CA HIS A 338 -26.20 -7.45 7.23
C HIS A 338 -27.31 -8.14 6.42
N SER A 339 -28.01 -7.42 5.54
CA SER A 339 -29.04 -8.00 4.66
C SER A 339 -28.46 -8.74 3.45
N PHE A 340 -27.31 -8.32 2.93
CA PHE A 340 -26.64 -8.96 1.78
C PHE A 340 -26.01 -10.31 2.17
N LYS A 341 -25.35 -10.38 3.34
CA LYS A 341 -24.76 -11.62 3.89
C LYS A 341 -25.78 -12.75 4.06
N MET A 342 -27.03 -12.43 4.40
CA MET A 342 -28.08 -13.42 4.62
C MET A 342 -28.74 -13.95 3.33
N ARG A 343 -28.61 -13.28 2.17
CA ARG A 343 -29.43 -13.59 1.00
C ARG A 343 -28.70 -14.24 -0.19
N HIS A 344 -27.38 -14.11 -0.32
CA HIS A 344 -26.70 -14.51 -1.57
C HIS A 344 -25.31 -15.18 -1.44
N PRO A 345 -25.15 -16.28 -0.67
CA PRO A 345 -23.90 -17.05 -0.64
C PRO A 345 -23.51 -17.64 -2.02
N THR A 346 -24.48 -17.82 -2.92
CA THR A 346 -24.32 -18.35 -4.28
C THR A 346 -23.81 -17.33 -5.30
N PHE A 347 -24.13 -16.04 -5.13
CA PHE A 347 -23.74 -14.97 -6.07
C PHE A 347 -22.22 -14.72 -6.05
N VAL A 348 -21.63 -14.78 -4.85
CA VAL A 348 -20.17 -14.64 -4.67
C VAL A 348 -19.40 -15.81 -5.29
N ARG A 349 -19.92 -17.05 -5.18
CA ARG A 349 -19.35 -18.22 -5.88
C ARG A 349 -19.49 -18.15 -7.40
N GLN A 350 -20.49 -17.43 -7.91
CA GLN A 350 -20.65 -17.22 -9.36
C GLN A 350 -19.67 -16.19 -9.91
N LEU A 351 -19.39 -15.09 -9.19
CA LEU A 351 -18.33 -14.13 -9.55
C LEU A 351 -16.95 -14.79 -9.66
N GLN A 352 -16.68 -15.81 -8.83
CA GLN A 352 -15.44 -16.60 -8.86
C GLN A 352 -15.33 -17.56 -10.06
N ARG A 353 -16.46 -17.96 -10.65
CA ARG A 353 -16.52 -18.94 -11.75
C ARG A 353 -16.72 -18.29 -13.12
N MET A 354 -16.95 -16.99 -13.17
CA MET A 354 -17.04 -16.27 -14.44
C MET A 354 -15.66 -16.31 -15.11
N PRO A 355 -15.55 -16.89 -16.32
CA PRO A 355 -14.32 -16.82 -17.07
C PRO A 355 -14.00 -15.35 -17.30
N VAL A 356 -12.77 -14.95 -16.98
CA VAL A 356 -12.25 -13.67 -17.44
C VAL A 356 -12.04 -13.87 -18.93
N SER A 357 -12.86 -13.24 -19.77
CA SER A 357 -12.61 -13.24 -21.21
C SER A 357 -11.22 -12.66 -21.43
N SER A 358 -10.38 -13.44 -22.10
CA SER A 358 -9.01 -13.10 -22.50
C SER A 358 -8.91 -11.74 -23.17
#